data_AF-A0A8S2SG90-F1
#
_entry.id   AF-A0A8S2SG90-F1
#
_cell.length_a   1.000
_cell.length_b   1.000
_cell.length_c   1.000
_cell.angle_alpha   90.00
_cell.angle_beta   90.00
_cell.angle_gamma   90.00
#
_symmetry.space_group_name_H-M   'P 1'
#
loop_
_entity.id
_entity.type
_entity.pdbx_description
1 polymer ?
#
loop_
_entity_poly.entity_id
_entity_poly.type
_entity_poly.pdbx_seq_one_letter_code
_entity_poly.pdbx_strand_id
1 'polypeptide(L)'
;MAGIYRLVFICCSYIFSTTINRLTGELNRLVREIALERDVLIEFQSKLDAAEMDRTKTIIERARYNAEEAVLKEKESQLIEQKRSLAQLRQRQEDWKVTQMKRVHLSELHTQKQALEQQAAAQRSAMDEARRSKKIAHKYLQQTFEKIRTEKRNEEEASRADTEKKIKSLLNLRNAIERNKDTLSIQTAQKRAQERDVRDAQKREQRSIEEEGQNGLFYMLRKQKNEKLEEMQKRFAEQQDANRLAIVDKILKEENEKERKRRLYPELYKSTTNKPLTMSTSTITRPKDLAPISQ
;
A
#
# COMPACT_ATOMS: atom_id res chain seq x y z
N MET A 1 101.41 -66.46 -149.92
CA MET A 1 100.35 -65.44 -149.70
C MET A 1 99.05 -65.98 -149.07
N ALA A 2 98.79 -67.30 -148.97
CA ALA A 2 97.53 -67.83 -148.38
C ALA A 2 97.54 -68.10 -146.85
N GLY A 3 98.72 -68.14 -146.20
CA GLY A 3 98.84 -68.44 -144.76
C GLY A 3 98.57 -67.27 -143.81
N ILE A 4 98.78 -66.03 -144.26
CA ILE A 4 98.63 -64.82 -143.44
C ILE A 4 97.15 -64.49 -143.21
N TYR A 5 96.30 -64.68 -144.23
CA TYR A 5 94.86 -64.44 -144.13
C TYR A 5 94.14 -65.41 -143.16
N ARG A 6 94.60 -66.66 -143.04
CA ARG A 6 94.03 -67.62 -142.07
C ARG A 6 94.37 -67.26 -140.62
N LEU A 7 95.58 -66.79 -140.35
CA LEU A 7 96.00 -66.36 -139.01
C LEU A 7 95.31 -65.06 -138.60
N VAL A 8 95.15 -64.10 -139.53
CA VAL A 8 94.40 -62.87 -139.27
C VAL A 8 92.91 -63.16 -139.02
N PHE A 9 92.29 -64.11 -139.72
CA PHE A 9 90.89 -64.47 -139.50
C PHE A 9 90.66 -65.17 -138.16
N ILE A 10 91.58 -66.06 -137.74
CA ILE A 10 91.51 -66.74 -136.43
C ILE A 10 91.77 -65.75 -135.29
N CYS A 11 92.77 -64.86 -135.42
CA CYS A 11 93.01 -63.83 -134.42
C CYS A 11 91.86 -62.81 -134.33
N CYS A 12 91.27 -62.41 -135.46
CA CYS A 12 90.13 -61.48 -135.48
C CYS A 12 88.87 -62.15 -134.90
N SER A 13 88.63 -63.43 -135.17
CA SER A 13 87.53 -64.21 -134.57
C SER A 13 87.71 -64.41 -133.07
N TYR A 14 88.94 -64.65 -132.60
CA TYR A 14 89.25 -64.79 -131.17
C TYR A 14 89.14 -63.46 -130.41
N ILE A 15 89.62 -62.35 -131.00
CA ILE A 15 89.45 -61.00 -130.45
C ILE A 15 87.96 -60.64 -130.40
N PHE A 16 87.20 -60.95 -131.45
CA PHE A 16 85.75 -60.74 -131.47
C PHE A 16 85.03 -61.57 -130.40
N SER A 17 85.37 -62.86 -130.25
CA SER A 17 84.78 -63.74 -129.22
C SER A 17 85.12 -63.29 -127.79
N THR A 18 86.36 -62.87 -127.52
CA THR A 18 86.77 -62.38 -126.19
C THR A 18 86.11 -61.05 -125.82
N THR A 19 85.97 -60.12 -126.78
CA THR A 19 85.22 -58.87 -126.56
C THR A 19 83.72 -59.12 -126.34
N ILE A 20 83.11 -60.06 -127.08
CA ILE A 20 81.72 -60.48 -126.87
C ILE A 20 81.53 -61.08 -125.48
N ASN A 21 82.42 -61.96 -125.04
CA ASN A 21 82.32 -62.59 -123.71
C ASN A 21 82.48 -61.56 -122.59
N ARG A 22 83.36 -60.56 -122.76
CA ARG A 22 83.52 -59.45 -121.82
C ARG A 22 82.26 -58.59 -121.75
N LEU A 23 81.72 -58.18 -122.90
CA LEU A 23 80.47 -57.43 -122.98
C LEU A 23 79.29 -58.22 -122.38
N THR A 24 79.23 -59.52 -122.61
CA THR A 24 78.21 -60.41 -122.04
C THR A 24 78.38 -60.54 -120.52
N GLY A 25 79.61 -60.57 -120.01
CA GLY A 25 79.89 -60.55 -118.58
C GLY A 25 79.46 -59.24 -117.90
N GLU A 26 79.78 -58.10 -118.51
CA GLU A 26 79.33 -56.78 -118.03
C GLU A 26 77.81 -56.63 -118.11
N LEU A 27 77.18 -57.08 -119.21
CA LEU A 27 75.72 -57.08 -119.34
C LEU A 27 75.07 -57.93 -118.24
N ASN A 28 75.56 -59.14 -117.99
CA ASN A 28 75.03 -60.01 -116.94
C ASN A 28 75.25 -59.42 -115.53
N ARG A 29 76.37 -58.73 -115.31
CA ARG A 29 76.63 -58.00 -114.07
C ARG A 29 75.62 -56.88 -113.87
N LEU A 30 75.42 -56.03 -114.88
CA LEU A 30 74.44 -54.94 -114.84
C LEU A 30 73.01 -55.47 -114.64
N VAL A 31 72.65 -56.57 -115.30
CA VAL A 31 71.34 -57.21 -115.11
C VAL A 31 71.15 -57.68 -113.67
N ARG A 32 72.19 -58.22 -113.02
CA ARG A 32 72.14 -58.61 -111.60
C ARG A 32 72.09 -57.40 -110.67
N GLU A 33 72.87 -56.37 -110.94
CA GLU A 33 72.85 -55.12 -110.16
C GLU A 33 71.46 -54.47 -110.23
N ILE A 34 70.87 -54.37 -111.42
CA ILE A 34 69.49 -53.89 -111.61
C ILE A 34 68.47 -54.77 -110.88
N ALA A 35 68.66 -56.10 -110.86
CA ALA A 35 67.78 -57.00 -110.12
C ALA A 35 67.86 -56.77 -108.60
N LEU A 36 69.08 -56.65 -108.05
CA LEU A 36 69.29 -56.37 -106.63
C LEU A 36 68.74 -54.99 -106.24
N GLU A 37 68.95 -53.98 -107.08
CA GLU A 37 68.37 -52.64 -106.86
C GLU A 37 66.84 -52.69 -106.86
N ARG A 38 66.23 -53.48 -107.74
CA ARG A 38 64.77 -53.70 -107.73
C ARG A 38 64.29 -54.35 -106.45
N ASP A 39 64.97 -55.40 -105.97
CA ASP A 39 64.60 -56.08 -104.73
C ASP A 39 64.70 -55.13 -103.53
N VAL A 40 65.78 -54.35 -103.46
CA VAL A 40 65.99 -53.32 -102.43
C VAL A 40 64.92 -52.23 -102.50
N LEU A 41 64.53 -51.79 -103.71
CA LEU A 41 63.45 -50.83 -103.88
C LEU A 41 62.10 -51.38 -103.39
N ILE A 42 61.79 -52.65 -103.66
CA ILE A 42 60.57 -53.29 -103.16
C ILE A 42 60.59 -53.36 -101.63
N GLU A 43 61.72 -53.71 -101.01
CA GLU A 43 61.86 -53.68 -99.56
C GLU A 43 61.64 -52.28 -98.98
N PHE A 44 62.28 -51.26 -99.56
CA PHE A 44 62.10 -49.88 -99.11
C PHE A 44 60.66 -49.39 -99.29
N GLN A 45 60.00 -49.74 -100.38
CA GLN A 45 58.59 -49.45 -100.60
C GLN A 45 57.73 -50.11 -99.51
N SER A 46 57.94 -51.39 -99.22
CA SER A 46 57.17 -52.07 -98.16
C SER A 46 57.38 -51.46 -96.77
N LYS A 47 58.62 -51.04 -96.45
CA LYS A 47 58.95 -50.37 -95.17
C LYS A 47 58.35 -48.98 -95.11
N LEU A 48 58.34 -48.25 -96.23
CA LEU A 48 57.71 -46.93 -96.33
C LEU A 48 56.20 -47.05 -96.14
N ASP A 49 55.54 -47.96 -96.84
CA ASP A 49 54.10 -48.22 -96.71
C ASP A 49 53.74 -48.60 -95.28
N ALA A 50 54.53 -49.47 -94.63
CA ALA A 50 54.33 -49.83 -93.23
C ALA A 50 54.46 -48.61 -92.29
N ALA A 51 55.48 -47.78 -92.48
CA ALA A 51 55.68 -46.57 -91.69
C ALA A 51 54.58 -45.52 -91.91
N GLU A 52 54.08 -45.38 -93.14
CA GLU A 52 52.95 -44.50 -93.47
C GLU A 52 51.64 -45.00 -92.85
N MET A 53 51.40 -46.32 -92.87
CA MET A 53 50.26 -46.93 -92.19
C MET A 53 50.32 -46.73 -90.68
N ASP A 54 51.48 -46.86 -90.06
CA ASP A 54 51.62 -46.61 -88.62
C ASP A 54 51.47 -45.14 -88.28
N ARG A 55 52.02 -44.24 -89.12
CA ARG A 55 51.79 -42.79 -88.98
C ARG A 55 50.32 -42.45 -89.06
N THR A 56 49.58 -42.96 -90.04
CA THR A 56 48.14 -42.68 -90.19
C THR A 56 47.33 -43.23 -89.01
N LYS A 57 47.64 -44.43 -88.50
CA LYS A 57 47.03 -44.96 -87.26
C LYS A 57 47.23 -44.01 -86.09
N THR A 58 48.45 -43.54 -85.85
CA THR A 58 48.71 -42.61 -84.73
C THR A 58 47.97 -41.28 -84.89
N ILE A 59 47.80 -40.78 -86.11
CA ILE A 59 47.03 -39.56 -86.38
C ILE A 59 45.55 -39.77 -86.05
N ILE A 60 44.98 -40.92 -86.44
CA ILE A 60 43.58 -41.27 -86.15
C ILE A 60 43.36 -41.41 -84.64
N GLU A 61 44.26 -42.11 -83.94
CA GLU A 61 44.18 -42.28 -82.49
C GLU A 61 44.28 -40.94 -81.76
N ARG A 62 45.22 -40.07 -82.16
CA ARG A 62 45.33 -38.71 -81.60
C ARG A 62 44.06 -37.90 -81.84
N ALA A 63 43.49 -37.96 -83.04
CA ALA A 63 42.24 -37.28 -83.33
C ALA A 63 41.08 -37.79 -82.46
N ARG A 64 41.02 -39.11 -82.23
CA ARG A 64 40.05 -39.72 -81.32
C ARG A 64 40.23 -39.25 -79.87
N TYR A 65 41.45 -39.27 -79.35
CA TYR A 65 41.73 -38.79 -77.99
C TYR A 65 41.39 -37.31 -77.82
N ASN A 66 41.70 -36.46 -78.80
CA ASN A 66 41.35 -35.05 -78.76
C ASN A 66 39.82 -34.83 -78.76
N ALA A 67 39.06 -35.64 -79.51
CA ALA A 67 37.61 -35.59 -79.50
C ALA A 67 37.04 -36.02 -78.14
N GLU A 68 37.57 -37.10 -77.56
CA GLU A 68 37.19 -37.56 -76.21
C GLU A 68 37.54 -36.51 -75.13
N GLU A 69 38.71 -35.88 -75.22
CA GLU A 69 39.15 -34.82 -74.31
C GLU A 69 38.25 -33.58 -74.40
N ALA A 70 37.84 -33.17 -75.61
CA ALA A 70 36.92 -32.05 -75.80
C ALA A 70 35.57 -32.31 -75.12
N VAL A 71 35.01 -33.52 -75.29
CA VAL A 71 33.76 -33.93 -74.63
C VAL A 71 33.91 -33.97 -73.10
N LEU A 72 35.06 -34.43 -72.59
CA LEU A 72 35.33 -34.44 -71.15
C LEU A 72 35.41 -33.02 -70.59
N LYS A 73 36.12 -32.11 -71.25
CA LYS A 73 36.22 -30.69 -70.84
C LYS A 73 34.86 -30.01 -70.80
N GLU A 74 33.98 -30.29 -71.76
CA GLU A 74 32.62 -29.76 -71.77
C GLU A 74 31.78 -30.33 -70.61
N LYS A 75 31.89 -31.63 -70.33
CA LYS A 75 31.20 -32.23 -69.17
C LYS A 75 31.73 -31.67 -67.85
N GLU A 76 33.04 -31.46 -67.73
CA GLU A 76 33.65 -30.87 -66.56
C GLU A 76 33.20 -29.42 -66.34
N SER A 77 33.14 -28.61 -67.40
CA SER A 77 32.65 -27.23 -67.30
C SER A 77 31.19 -27.19 -66.87
N GLN A 78 30.34 -28.04 -67.46
CA GLN A 78 28.93 -28.18 -67.06
C GLN A 78 28.80 -28.59 -65.58
N LEU A 79 29.61 -29.56 -65.11
CA LEU A 79 29.60 -29.98 -63.71
C LEU A 79 30.08 -28.86 -62.77
N ILE A 80 31.07 -28.08 -63.18
CA ILE A 80 31.56 -26.92 -62.40
C ILE A 80 30.47 -25.86 -62.30
N GLU A 81 29.78 -25.56 -63.40
CA GLU A 81 28.67 -24.60 -63.43
C GLU A 81 27.50 -25.07 -62.55
N GLN A 82 27.12 -26.34 -62.63
CA GLN A 82 26.09 -26.92 -61.76
C GLN A 82 26.49 -26.87 -60.28
N LYS A 83 27.74 -27.20 -59.94
CA LYS A 83 28.24 -27.10 -58.56
C LYS A 83 28.23 -25.67 -58.07
N ARG A 84 28.62 -24.70 -58.91
CA ARG A 84 28.61 -23.27 -58.58
C ARG A 84 27.18 -22.77 -58.37
N SER A 85 26.23 -23.12 -59.23
CA SER A 85 24.83 -22.69 -59.08
C SER A 85 24.19 -23.26 -57.81
N LEU A 86 24.44 -24.54 -57.50
CA LEU A 86 24.00 -25.17 -56.25
C LEU A 86 24.66 -24.56 -55.01
N ALA A 87 25.95 -24.20 -55.08
CA ALA A 87 26.64 -23.52 -53.98
C ALA A 87 26.05 -22.11 -53.76
N GLN A 88 25.81 -21.35 -54.82
CA GLN A 88 25.18 -20.03 -54.74
C GLN A 88 23.75 -20.11 -54.16
N LEU A 89 22.97 -21.12 -54.55
CA LEU A 89 21.63 -21.31 -54.00
C LEU A 89 21.68 -21.59 -52.50
N ARG A 90 22.59 -22.48 -52.05
CA ARG A 90 22.80 -22.76 -50.62
C ARG A 90 23.22 -21.50 -49.86
N GLN A 91 24.18 -20.76 -50.39
CA GLN A 91 24.63 -19.50 -49.79
C GLN A 91 23.48 -18.50 -49.61
N ARG A 92 22.63 -18.32 -50.64
CA ARG A 92 21.45 -17.44 -50.54
C ARG A 92 20.46 -17.89 -49.46
N GLN A 93 20.25 -19.20 -49.33
CA GLN A 93 19.38 -19.75 -48.28
C GLN A 93 19.97 -19.53 -46.88
N GLU A 94 21.28 -19.72 -46.72
CA GLU A 94 21.99 -19.47 -45.47
C GLU A 94 21.97 -17.99 -45.10
N ASP A 95 22.27 -17.09 -46.04
CA ASP A 95 22.21 -15.63 -45.85
C ASP A 95 20.79 -15.19 -45.45
N TRP A 96 19.76 -15.75 -46.08
CA TRP A 96 18.38 -15.50 -45.71
C TRP A 96 18.06 -15.96 -44.28
N LYS A 97 18.50 -17.15 -43.88
CA LYS A 97 18.33 -17.65 -42.50
C LYS A 97 19.07 -16.77 -41.49
N VAL A 98 20.31 -16.38 -41.80
CA VAL A 98 21.11 -15.51 -40.94
C VAL A 98 20.47 -14.14 -40.76
N THR A 99 19.95 -13.55 -41.84
CA THR A 99 19.25 -12.25 -41.76
C THR A 99 17.94 -12.34 -40.95
N GLN A 100 17.16 -13.42 -41.12
CA GLN A 100 15.98 -13.67 -40.28
C GLN A 100 16.35 -13.82 -38.81
N MET A 101 17.35 -14.64 -38.49
CA MET A 101 17.84 -14.84 -37.13
C MET A 101 18.31 -13.52 -36.49
N LYS A 102 19.08 -12.71 -37.23
CA LYS A 102 19.51 -11.39 -36.76
C LYS A 102 18.33 -10.48 -36.47
N ARG A 103 17.29 -10.47 -37.33
CA ARG A 103 16.09 -9.66 -37.12
C ARG A 103 15.34 -10.07 -35.86
N VAL A 104 15.13 -11.38 -35.66
CA VAL A 104 14.48 -11.91 -34.46
C VAL A 104 15.30 -11.56 -33.21
N HIS A 105 16.60 -11.80 -33.24
CA HIS A 105 17.49 -11.48 -32.13
C HIS A 105 17.49 -9.99 -31.75
N LEU A 106 17.53 -9.09 -32.75
CA LEU A 106 17.44 -7.65 -32.50
C LEU A 106 16.08 -7.25 -31.92
N SER A 107 14.99 -7.87 -32.37
CA SER A 107 13.66 -7.66 -31.80
C SER A 107 13.60 -8.11 -30.35
N GLU A 108 14.16 -9.28 -30.01
CA GLU A 108 14.23 -9.81 -28.65
C GLU A 108 15.08 -8.92 -27.73
N LEU A 109 16.24 -8.43 -28.22
CA LEU A 109 17.05 -7.47 -27.47
C LEU A 109 16.29 -6.18 -27.21
N HIS A 110 15.50 -5.71 -28.19
CA HIS A 110 14.68 -4.52 -28.02
C HIS A 110 13.58 -4.72 -26.98
N THR A 111 12.85 -5.84 -27.03
CA THR A 111 11.80 -6.14 -26.03
C THR A 111 12.38 -6.34 -24.64
N GLN A 112 13.53 -7.02 -24.51
CA GLN A 112 14.23 -7.16 -23.23
C GLN A 112 14.66 -5.81 -22.67
N LYS A 113 15.23 -4.93 -23.51
CA LYS A 113 15.60 -3.58 -23.09
C LYS A 113 14.39 -2.79 -22.61
N GLN A 114 13.29 -2.81 -23.36
CA GLN A 114 12.05 -2.15 -22.97
C GLN A 114 11.50 -2.69 -21.65
N ALA A 115 11.52 -4.02 -21.45
CA ALA A 115 11.06 -4.64 -20.20
C ALA A 115 11.92 -4.19 -19.00
N LEU A 116 13.24 -4.10 -19.17
CA LEU A 116 14.15 -3.59 -18.14
C LEU A 116 13.90 -2.11 -17.83
N GLU A 117 13.67 -1.28 -18.85
CA GLU A 117 13.33 0.14 -18.67
C GLU A 117 12.00 0.32 -17.93
N GLN A 118 10.97 -0.47 -18.27
CA GLN A 118 9.68 -0.47 -17.59
C GLN A 118 9.81 -0.91 -16.13
N GLN A 119 10.58 -1.97 -15.86
CA GLN A 119 10.85 -2.43 -14.50
C GLN A 119 11.58 -1.36 -13.69
N ALA A 120 12.59 -0.71 -14.26
CA ALA A 120 13.31 0.38 -13.61
C ALA A 120 12.39 1.58 -13.34
N ALA A 121 11.51 1.95 -14.28
CA ALA A 121 10.53 3.01 -14.10
C ALA A 121 9.52 2.69 -12.98
N ALA A 122 9.01 1.44 -12.95
CA ALA A 122 8.10 0.98 -11.89
C ALA A 122 8.77 1.02 -10.52
N GLN A 123 10.02 0.56 -10.41
CA GLN A 123 10.79 0.64 -9.17
C GLN A 123 11.00 2.09 -8.70
N ARG A 124 11.30 3.02 -9.63
CA ARG A 124 11.41 4.44 -9.31
C ARG A 124 10.09 5.02 -8.80
N SER A 125 8.97 4.72 -9.46
CA SER A 125 7.65 5.16 -9.01
C SER A 125 7.32 4.64 -7.61
N ALA A 126 7.54 3.34 -7.37
CA ALA A 126 7.30 2.72 -6.06
C ALA A 126 8.15 3.37 -4.95
N MET A 127 9.42 3.67 -5.23
CA MET A 127 10.30 4.37 -4.30
C MET A 127 9.83 5.80 -4.01
N ASP A 128 9.36 6.52 -5.02
CA ASP A 128 8.84 7.88 -4.85
C ASP A 128 7.51 7.89 -4.08
N GLU A 129 6.62 6.93 -4.34
CA GLU A 129 5.40 6.73 -3.57
C GLU A 129 5.69 6.39 -2.12
N ALA A 130 6.64 5.49 -1.84
CA ALA A 130 7.09 5.17 -0.49
C ALA A 130 7.66 6.42 0.21
N ARG A 131 8.44 7.24 -0.48
CA ARG A 131 8.96 8.52 0.04
C ARG A 131 7.83 9.51 0.35
N ARG A 132 6.83 9.64 -0.52
CA ARG A 132 5.65 10.49 -0.29
C ARG A 132 4.85 10.01 0.91
N SER A 133 4.56 8.71 0.98
CA SER A 133 3.88 8.08 2.11
C SER A 133 4.63 8.32 3.42
N LYS A 134 5.95 8.12 3.44
CA LYS A 134 6.79 8.43 4.61
C LYS A 134 6.69 9.91 5.02
N LYS A 135 6.72 10.85 4.06
CA LYS A 135 6.56 12.29 4.35
C LYS A 135 5.20 12.60 4.95
N ILE A 136 4.13 11.98 4.44
CA ILE A 136 2.76 12.14 4.96
C ILE A 136 2.65 11.57 6.37
N ALA A 137 3.12 10.34 6.60
CA ALA A 137 3.15 9.71 7.91
C ALA A 137 3.93 10.55 8.93
N HIS A 138 5.08 11.10 8.52
CA HIS A 138 5.87 11.98 9.38
C HIS A 138 5.13 13.27 9.75
N LYS A 139 4.41 13.90 8.80
CA LYS A 139 3.56 15.06 9.09
C LYS A 139 2.46 14.72 10.09
N TYR A 140 1.78 13.59 9.92
CA TYR A 140 0.77 13.15 10.89
C TYR A 140 1.36 12.88 12.27
N LEU A 141 2.53 12.25 12.34
CA LEU A 141 3.23 12.05 13.63
C LEU A 141 3.59 13.38 14.29
N GLN A 142 4.09 14.35 13.53
CA GLN A 142 4.36 15.69 14.08
C GLN A 142 3.09 16.34 14.61
N GLN A 143 2.00 16.30 13.83
CA GLN A 143 0.70 16.84 14.25
C GLN A 143 0.15 16.14 15.50
N THR A 144 0.29 14.81 15.63
CA THR A 144 -0.15 14.09 16.82
C THR A 144 0.72 14.42 18.04
N PHE A 145 2.04 14.54 17.87
CA PHE A 145 2.92 14.98 18.96
C PHE A 145 2.62 16.41 19.40
N GLU A 146 2.36 17.32 18.47
CA GLU A 146 1.95 18.70 18.78
C GLU A 146 0.62 18.71 19.52
N LYS A 147 -0.38 17.96 19.05
CA LYS A 147 -1.69 17.84 19.71
C LYS A 147 -1.55 17.33 21.15
N ILE A 148 -0.81 16.24 21.36
CA ILE A 148 -0.55 15.69 22.70
C ILE A 148 0.16 16.73 23.58
N ARG A 149 1.12 17.47 23.03
CA ARG A 149 1.83 18.51 23.78
C ARG A 149 0.90 19.66 24.19
N THR A 150 -0.02 20.06 23.31
CA THR A 150 -1.03 21.08 23.62
C THR A 150 -2.05 20.59 24.64
N GLU A 151 -2.52 19.35 24.53
CA GLU A 151 -3.44 18.72 25.49
C GLU A 151 -2.80 18.67 26.88
N LYS A 152 -1.55 18.17 26.98
CA LYS A 152 -0.80 18.16 28.25
C LYS A 152 -0.63 19.56 28.84
N ARG A 153 -0.30 20.58 28.03
CA ARG A 153 -0.18 21.96 28.51
C ARG A 153 -1.52 22.48 29.05
N ASN A 154 -2.62 22.22 28.34
CA ASN A 154 -3.95 22.64 28.78
C ASN A 154 -4.39 21.92 30.07
N GLU A 155 -4.10 20.62 30.19
CA GLU A 155 -4.33 19.84 31.41
C GLU A 155 -3.52 20.37 32.59
N GLU A 156 -2.25 20.70 32.38
CA GLU A 156 -1.40 21.34 33.40
C GLU A 156 -1.95 22.70 33.83
N GLU A 157 -2.38 23.55 32.88
CA GLU A 157 -2.98 24.85 33.17
C GLU A 157 -4.31 24.73 33.91
N ALA A 158 -5.18 23.80 33.50
CA ALA A 158 -6.44 23.52 34.18
C ALA A 158 -6.20 23.01 35.61
N SER A 159 -5.26 22.09 35.78
CA SER A 159 -4.85 21.58 37.10
C SER A 159 -4.32 22.71 37.99
N ARG A 160 -3.46 23.60 37.46
CA ARG A 160 -2.99 24.79 38.17
C ARG A 160 -4.14 25.70 38.57
N ALA A 161 -5.04 26.04 37.66
CA ALA A 161 -6.19 26.90 37.95
C ALA A 161 -7.11 26.29 39.02
N ASP A 162 -7.34 24.99 38.99
CA ASP A 162 -8.15 24.31 40.01
C ASP A 162 -7.45 24.25 41.37
N THR A 163 -6.13 24.05 41.40
CA THR A 163 -5.35 24.14 42.64
C THR A 163 -5.38 25.56 43.21
N GLU A 164 -5.27 26.60 42.38
CA GLU A 164 -5.40 27.99 42.81
C GLU A 164 -6.79 28.30 43.37
N LYS A 165 -7.86 27.82 42.73
CA LYS A 165 -9.24 27.96 43.25
C LYS A 165 -9.39 27.27 44.60
N LYS A 166 -8.85 26.05 44.75
CA LYS A 166 -8.86 25.32 46.04
C LYS A 166 -8.11 26.10 47.12
N ILE A 167 -6.92 26.63 46.80
CA ILE A 167 -6.14 27.45 47.73
C ILE A 167 -6.91 28.72 48.12
N LYS A 168 -7.48 29.46 47.15
CA LYS A 168 -8.29 30.66 47.42
C LYS A 168 -9.51 30.34 48.29
N SER A 169 -10.20 29.23 48.02
CA SER A 169 -11.31 28.73 48.83
C SER A 169 -10.89 28.44 50.27
N LEU A 170 -9.78 27.71 50.45
CA LEU A 170 -9.23 27.41 51.78
C LEU A 170 -8.82 28.67 52.54
N LEU A 171 -8.20 29.65 51.86
CA LEU A 171 -7.86 30.95 52.45
C LEU A 171 -9.12 31.73 52.84
N ASN A 172 -10.15 31.74 51.99
CA ASN A 172 -11.44 32.39 52.30
C ASN A 172 -12.12 31.71 53.50
N LEU A 173 -12.13 30.39 53.54
CA LEU A 173 -12.67 29.61 54.66
C LEU A 173 -11.89 29.90 55.95
N ARG A 174 -10.56 29.90 55.89
CA ARG A 174 -9.70 30.28 57.02
C ARG A 174 -10.06 31.68 57.52
N ASN A 175 -10.14 32.67 56.64
CA ASN A 175 -10.49 34.04 56.99
C ASN A 175 -11.91 34.13 57.57
N ALA A 176 -12.86 33.35 57.06
CA ALA A 176 -14.22 33.28 57.60
C ALA A 176 -14.26 32.65 58.99
N ILE A 177 -13.49 31.58 59.24
CA ILE A 177 -13.33 30.96 60.55
C ILE A 177 -12.72 31.96 61.54
N GLU A 178 -11.67 32.68 61.14
CA GLU A 178 -11.03 33.71 61.97
C GLU A 178 -12.02 34.83 62.33
N ARG A 179 -12.75 35.39 61.35
CA ARG A 179 -13.80 36.41 61.59
C ARG A 179 -14.93 35.91 62.48
N ASN A 180 -15.40 34.67 62.26
CA ASN A 180 -16.47 34.08 63.07
C ASN A 180 -16.00 33.84 64.51
N LYS A 181 -14.74 33.45 64.72
CA LYS A 181 -14.14 33.30 66.06
C LYS A 181 -14.14 34.64 66.80
N ASP A 182 -13.74 35.72 66.14
CA ASP A 182 -13.75 37.06 66.73
C ASP A 182 -15.18 37.52 67.04
N THR A 183 -16.12 37.27 66.13
CA THR A 183 -17.54 37.57 66.31
C THR A 183 -18.14 36.78 67.49
N LEU A 184 -17.86 35.48 67.59
CA LEU A 184 -18.27 34.64 68.72
C LEU A 184 -17.64 35.12 70.03
N SER A 185 -16.38 35.54 70.02
CA SER A 185 -15.72 36.13 71.19
C SER A 185 -16.44 37.41 71.65
N ILE A 186 -16.80 38.30 70.72
CA ILE A 186 -17.56 39.52 71.02
C ILE A 186 -18.95 39.18 71.54
N GLN A 187 -19.69 38.29 70.87
CA GLN A 187 -21.03 37.87 71.30
C GLN A 187 -21.02 37.19 72.66
N THR A 188 -20.03 36.33 72.95
CA THR A 188 -19.90 35.69 74.26
C THR A 188 -19.53 36.69 75.34
N ALA A 189 -18.68 37.68 75.04
CA ALA A 189 -18.39 38.79 75.97
C ALA A 189 -19.64 39.63 76.25
N GLN A 190 -20.41 39.98 75.21
CA GLN A 190 -21.68 40.71 75.34
C GLN A 190 -22.72 39.94 76.14
N LYS A 191 -22.92 38.64 75.85
CA LYS A 191 -23.82 37.79 76.63
C LYS A 191 -23.40 37.72 78.10
N ARG A 192 -22.10 37.59 78.37
CA ARG A 192 -21.59 37.61 79.76
C ARG A 192 -21.81 38.96 80.44
N ALA A 193 -21.69 40.07 79.72
CA ALA A 193 -22.01 41.40 80.26
C ALA A 193 -23.50 41.55 80.55
N GLN A 194 -24.37 41.19 79.61
CA GLN A 194 -25.83 41.17 79.79
C GLN A 194 -26.26 40.27 80.95
N GLU A 195 -25.70 39.06 81.07
CA GLU A 195 -25.97 38.16 82.19
C GLU A 195 -25.55 38.77 83.54
N ARG A 196 -24.45 39.54 83.58
CA ARG A 196 -24.03 40.26 84.80
C ARG A 196 -25.01 41.38 85.11
N ASP A 197 -25.39 42.18 84.12
CA ASP A 197 -26.35 43.28 84.29
C ASP A 197 -27.72 42.77 84.77
N VAL A 198 -28.21 41.66 84.20
CA VAL A 198 -29.46 41.01 84.63
C VAL A 198 -29.34 40.47 86.05
N ARG A 199 -28.22 39.83 86.42
CA ARG A 199 -28.01 39.35 87.81
C ARG A 199 -27.93 40.50 88.80
N ASP A 200 -27.28 41.61 88.43
CA ASP A 200 -27.16 42.77 89.29
C ASP A 200 -28.49 43.53 89.42
N ALA A 201 -29.29 43.62 88.35
CA ALA A 201 -30.66 44.12 88.41
C ALA A 201 -31.55 43.23 89.29
N GLN A 202 -31.48 41.91 89.15
CA GLN A 202 -32.22 40.96 90.01
C GLN A 202 -31.80 41.10 91.48
N LYS A 203 -30.51 41.29 91.78
CA LYS A 203 -30.05 41.54 93.15
C LYS A 203 -30.52 42.88 93.69
N ARG A 204 -30.58 43.93 92.87
CA ARG A 204 -31.13 45.25 93.27
C ARG A 204 -32.62 45.15 93.58
N GLU A 205 -33.38 44.47 92.72
CA GLU A 205 -34.81 44.22 92.92
C GLU A 205 -35.04 43.38 94.19
N GLN A 206 -34.26 42.32 94.39
CA GLN A 206 -34.30 41.52 95.60
C GLN A 206 -34.05 42.35 96.87
N ARG A 207 -33.03 43.23 96.86
CA ARG A 207 -32.74 44.13 98.00
C ARG A 207 -33.88 45.12 98.27
N SER A 208 -34.48 45.70 97.23
CA SER A 208 -35.63 46.59 97.37
C SER A 208 -36.82 45.89 98.02
N ILE A 209 -37.09 44.63 97.66
CA ILE A 209 -38.19 43.83 98.22
C ILE A 209 -37.89 43.42 99.68
N GLU A 210 -36.62 43.14 99.99
CA GLU A 210 -36.18 42.89 101.37
C GLU A 210 -36.31 44.15 102.25
N GLU A 211 -36.03 45.35 101.72
CA GLU A 211 -36.27 46.64 102.39
C GLU A 211 -37.76 46.92 102.65
N GLU A 212 -38.66 46.43 101.79
CA GLU A 212 -40.12 46.46 101.98
C GLU A 212 -40.63 45.41 103.00
N GLY A 213 -39.75 44.63 103.63
CA GLY A 213 -40.07 43.68 104.70
C GLY A 213 -40.60 42.32 104.24
N GLN A 214 -40.51 42.01 102.94
CA GLN A 214 -40.88 40.71 102.38
C GLN A 214 -39.65 39.83 102.11
N ASN A 215 -39.84 38.51 102.06
CA ASN A 215 -38.76 37.59 101.68
C ASN A 215 -38.47 37.71 100.16
N GLY A 216 -37.42 38.45 99.80
CA GLY A 216 -37.05 38.77 98.42
C GLY A 216 -36.83 37.54 97.54
N LEU A 217 -36.23 36.46 98.07
CA LEU A 217 -36.02 35.22 97.32
C LEU A 217 -37.33 34.53 96.94
N PHE A 218 -38.26 34.44 97.89
CA PHE A 218 -39.55 33.77 97.66
C PHE A 218 -40.41 34.56 96.68
N TYR A 219 -40.42 35.89 96.79
CA TYR A 219 -41.15 36.76 95.88
C TYR A 219 -40.62 36.66 94.44
N MET A 220 -39.30 36.74 94.25
CA MET A 220 -38.68 36.65 92.92
C MET A 220 -38.95 35.29 92.25
N LEU A 221 -38.87 34.19 93.00
CA LEU A 221 -39.19 32.87 92.48
C LEU A 221 -40.66 32.76 92.04
N ARG A 222 -41.59 33.33 92.83
CA ARG A 222 -43.00 33.39 92.49
C ARG A 222 -43.27 34.26 91.27
N LYS A 223 -42.62 35.43 91.16
CA LYS A 223 -42.70 36.33 90.01
C LYS A 223 -42.22 35.63 88.74
N GLN A 224 -41.04 35.01 88.75
CA GLN A 224 -40.52 34.25 87.61
C GLN A 224 -41.43 33.09 87.20
N LYS A 225 -42.06 32.40 88.17
CA LYS A 225 -43.03 31.34 87.87
C LYS A 225 -44.28 31.88 87.18
N ASN A 226 -44.78 33.03 87.64
CA ASN A 226 -45.92 33.70 87.02
C ASN A 226 -45.58 34.21 85.61
N GLU A 227 -44.42 34.84 85.42
CA GLU A 227 -43.93 35.28 84.10
C GLU A 227 -43.81 34.10 83.13
N LYS A 228 -43.24 32.97 83.56
CA LYS A 228 -43.20 31.74 82.74
C LYS A 228 -44.60 31.22 82.40
N LEU A 229 -45.54 31.27 83.33
CA LEU A 229 -46.93 30.86 83.07
C LEU A 229 -47.60 31.81 82.07
N GLU A 230 -47.39 33.12 82.20
CA GLU A 230 -47.91 34.13 81.27
C GLU A 230 -47.30 33.99 79.87
N GLU A 231 -45.99 33.73 79.76
CA GLU A 231 -45.34 33.45 78.47
C GLU A 231 -45.93 32.21 77.80
N MET A 232 -46.16 31.14 78.57
CA MET A 232 -46.79 29.92 78.07
C MET A 232 -48.25 30.17 77.63
N GLN A 233 -49.00 30.97 78.40
CA GLN A 233 -50.37 31.35 78.04
C GLN A 233 -50.39 32.23 76.77
N LYS A 234 -49.48 33.20 76.65
CA LYS A 234 -49.35 34.05 75.45
C LYS A 234 -49.01 33.23 74.22
N ARG A 235 -48.00 32.34 74.29
CA ARG A 235 -47.67 31.43 73.19
C ARG A 235 -48.84 30.54 72.79
N PHE A 236 -49.60 30.06 73.77
CA PHE A 236 -50.78 29.24 73.50
C PHE A 236 -51.91 30.06 72.85
N ALA A 237 -52.15 31.29 73.28
CA ALA A 237 -53.12 32.20 72.67
C ALA A 237 -52.73 32.57 71.24
N GLU A 238 -51.47 32.95 71.01
CA GLU A 238 -50.91 33.22 69.67
C GLU A 238 -51.06 32.01 68.75
N GLN A 239 -50.81 30.80 69.28
CA GLN A 239 -50.99 29.57 68.53
C GLN A 239 -52.47 29.27 68.22
N GLN A 240 -53.39 29.55 69.17
CA GLN A 240 -54.83 29.43 68.93
C GLN A 240 -55.33 30.43 67.89
N ASP A 241 -54.88 31.69 67.95
CA ASP A 241 -55.27 32.72 67.00
C ASP A 241 -54.68 32.45 65.61
N ALA A 242 -53.43 31.99 65.52
CA ALA A 242 -52.84 31.51 64.26
C ALA A 242 -53.65 30.35 63.66
N ASN A 243 -54.11 29.41 64.49
CA ASN A 243 -54.98 28.31 64.05
C ASN A 243 -56.37 28.79 63.61
N ARG A 244 -56.99 29.74 64.33
CA ARG A 244 -58.28 30.33 63.95
C ARG A 244 -58.19 31.06 62.60
N LEU A 245 -57.15 31.88 62.43
CA LEU A 245 -56.87 32.54 61.15
C LEU A 245 -56.67 31.51 60.05
N ALA A 246 -55.87 30.45 60.29
CA ALA A 246 -55.66 29.38 59.32
C ALA A 246 -56.97 28.66 58.91
N ILE A 247 -57.90 28.45 59.84
CA ILE A 247 -59.22 27.86 59.55
C ILE A 247 -60.07 28.80 58.71
N VAL A 248 -60.19 30.08 59.08
CA VAL A 248 -60.94 31.09 58.31
C VAL A 248 -60.37 31.21 56.90
N ASP A 249 -59.04 31.27 56.78
CA ASP A 249 -58.35 31.39 55.51
C ASP A 249 -58.57 30.15 54.63
N LYS A 250 -58.66 28.96 55.24
CA LYS A 250 -59.03 27.71 54.55
C LYS A 250 -60.49 27.71 54.08
N ILE A 251 -61.43 28.18 54.91
CA ILE A 251 -62.85 28.29 54.54
C ILE A 251 -63.03 29.26 53.37
N LEU A 252 -62.41 30.44 53.43
CA LEU A 252 -62.47 31.44 52.35
C LEU A 252 -61.88 30.89 51.03
N LYS A 253 -60.79 30.13 51.10
CA LYS A 253 -60.22 29.43 49.94
C LYS A 253 -61.20 28.38 49.38
N GLU A 254 -61.79 27.55 50.25
CA GLU A 254 -62.78 26.55 49.83
C GLU A 254 -64.07 27.17 49.25
N GLU A 255 -64.54 28.31 49.79
CA GLU A 255 -65.68 29.06 49.25
C GLU A 255 -65.37 29.67 47.89
N ASN A 256 -64.22 30.35 47.74
CA ASN A 256 -63.78 30.89 46.45
C ASN A 256 -63.59 29.78 45.41
N GLU A 257 -63.08 28.62 45.79
CA GLU A 257 -63.00 27.46 44.91
C GLU A 257 -64.37 26.91 44.54
N LYS A 258 -65.31 26.80 45.49
CA LYS A 258 -66.70 26.39 45.22
C LYS A 258 -67.39 27.38 44.29
N GLU A 259 -67.20 28.68 44.48
CA GLU A 259 -67.78 29.71 43.62
C GLU A 259 -67.17 29.69 42.21
N ARG A 260 -65.84 29.54 42.11
CA ARG A 260 -65.16 29.34 40.82
C ARG A 260 -65.64 28.08 40.11
N LYS A 261 -65.78 26.95 40.83
CA LYS A 261 -66.31 25.68 40.29
C LYS A 261 -67.77 25.82 39.86
N ARG A 262 -68.60 26.56 40.61
CA ARG A 262 -69.98 26.92 40.23
C ARG A 262 -70.04 27.74 38.94
N ARG A 263 -69.11 28.70 38.74
CA ARG A 263 -69.03 29.51 37.51
C ARG A 263 -68.57 28.69 36.30
N LEU A 264 -67.58 27.81 36.46
CA LEU A 264 -67.07 26.98 35.35
C LEU A 264 -68.01 25.83 34.96
N TYR A 265 -68.74 25.25 35.92
CA TYR A 265 -69.60 24.10 35.69
C TYR A 265 -70.99 24.31 36.30
N PRO A 266 -71.85 25.14 35.66
CA PRO A 266 -73.18 25.44 36.17
C PRO A 266 -74.10 24.22 36.29
N GLU A 267 -73.87 23.20 35.46
CA GLU A 267 -74.74 22.01 35.39
C GLU A 267 -74.53 21.01 36.54
N LEU A 268 -73.34 21.00 37.15
CA LEU A 268 -72.94 20.09 38.24
C LEU A 268 -73.28 20.64 39.64
N TYR A 269 -73.57 21.94 39.76
CA TYR A 269 -73.88 22.60 41.03
C TYR A 269 -75.31 23.17 41.05
N LYS A 270 -76.28 22.43 40.51
CA LYS A 270 -77.71 22.71 40.72
C LYS A 270 -78.04 22.53 42.19
N SER A 271 -78.73 23.51 42.77
CA SER A 271 -79.19 23.52 44.17
C SER A 271 -80.15 22.36 44.41
N THR A 272 -79.64 21.19 44.79
CA THR A 272 -80.42 20.18 45.50
C THR A 272 -80.67 20.69 46.91
N THR A 273 -81.95 20.79 47.28
CA THR A 273 -82.43 21.16 48.60
C THR A 273 -81.72 20.33 49.68
N ASN A 274 -80.84 20.98 50.45
CA ASN A 274 -80.24 20.38 51.63
C ASN A 274 -81.31 20.24 52.72
N LYS A 275 -81.82 19.02 52.88
CA LYS A 275 -82.51 18.60 54.10
C LYS A 275 -81.53 18.76 55.27
N PRO A 276 -81.94 19.34 56.41
CA PRO A 276 -81.06 19.45 57.57
C PRO A 276 -80.71 18.04 58.08
N LEU A 277 -79.41 17.76 58.18
CA LEU A 277 -78.89 16.60 58.90
C LEU A 277 -79.19 16.79 60.39
N THR A 278 -80.15 16.02 60.89
CA THR A 278 -80.43 15.88 62.33
C THR A 278 -79.25 15.17 62.97
N MET A 279 -78.47 15.89 63.77
CA MET A 279 -77.45 15.31 64.63
C MET A 279 -78.11 14.50 65.75
N SER A 280 -77.94 13.18 65.70
CA SER A 280 -78.24 12.27 66.80
C SER A 280 -77.26 12.52 67.95
N THR A 281 -77.80 12.86 69.11
CA THR A 281 -77.08 12.94 70.38
C THR A 281 -76.60 11.56 70.83
N SER A 282 -75.33 11.23 70.60
CA SER A 282 -74.65 10.18 71.35
C SER A 282 -73.96 10.80 72.55
N THR A 283 -74.57 10.62 73.73
CA THR A 283 -73.97 10.84 75.04
C THR A 283 -72.62 10.14 75.15
N ILE A 284 -71.53 10.89 75.28
CA ILE A 284 -70.26 10.38 75.81
C ILE A 284 -70.22 10.75 77.30
N THR A 285 -70.46 9.73 78.10
CA THR A 285 -70.32 9.70 79.54
C THR A 285 -68.89 10.02 79.96
N ARG A 286 -68.77 10.94 80.91
CA ARG A 286 -67.53 11.36 81.56
C ARG A 286 -67.10 10.24 82.53
N PRO A 287 -65.93 9.59 82.39
CA PRO A 287 -65.43 8.71 83.43
C PRO A 287 -65.09 9.55 84.68
N LYS A 288 -65.81 9.26 85.78
CA LYS A 288 -65.43 9.62 87.14
C LYS A 288 -64.26 8.72 87.52
N ASP A 289 -63.10 9.31 87.79
CA ASP A 289 -62.10 8.81 88.74
C ASP A 289 -61.17 9.99 89.09
N LEU A 290 -61.59 10.78 90.07
CA LEU A 290 -60.71 11.58 90.91
C LEU A 290 -60.51 10.75 92.18
N ALA A 291 -59.38 10.04 92.27
CA ALA A 291 -58.88 9.59 93.55
C ALA A 291 -58.36 10.82 94.32
N PRO A 292 -58.63 10.92 95.64
CA PRO A 292 -58.26 12.08 96.43
C PRO A 292 -56.76 12.13 96.69
N ILE A 293 -56.24 13.35 96.70
CA ILE A 293 -54.94 13.71 97.26
C ILE A 293 -54.95 13.35 98.75
N SER A 294 -54.02 12.51 99.18
CA SER A 294 -53.61 12.36 100.58
C SER A 294 -52.14 12.73 100.70
N GLN A 295 -51.90 13.86 101.37
CA GLN A 295 -50.68 14.37 102.03
C GLN A 295 -49.39 14.52 101.20
#